data_AF-A0A7K1AY02-F1
#
_entry.id   AF-A0A7K1AY02-F1
#
_cell.length_a   1.000
_cell.length_b   1.000
_cell.length_c   1.000
_cell.angle_alpha   90.00
_cell.angle_beta   90.00
_cell.angle_gamma   90.00
#
_symmetry.space_group_name_H-M   'P 1'
#
loop_
_entity.id
_entity.type
_entity.pdbx_description
1 polymer ?
#
loop_
_entity_poly.entity_id
_entity_poly.type
_entity_poly.pdbx_seq_one_letter_code
_entity_poly.pdbx_strand_id
1 'polypeptide(L)' 'MAPTTTVPSVPADWYKDPAGRYDFRYWDGSKWTENVSRAGVRFTDPPTK' A
#
# COMPACT_ATOMS: atom_id res chain seq x y z
N MET A 1 -9.17 -2.94 -32.87
CA MET A 1 -9.25 -3.75 -31.63
C MET A 1 -8.10 -3.31 -30.74
N ALA A 2 -8.38 -2.54 -29.67
CA ALA A 2 -7.34 -2.14 -28.71
C ALA A 2 -7.22 -3.23 -27.64
N PRO A 3 -6.02 -3.68 -27.26
CA PRO A 3 -5.88 -4.51 -26.08
C PRO A 3 -6.15 -3.61 -24.88
N THR A 4 -7.33 -3.75 -24.25
CA THR A 4 -7.47 -3.32 -22.86
C THR A 4 -6.63 -4.30 -22.05
N THR A 5 -5.36 -3.99 -21.86
CA THR A 5 -4.55 -4.66 -20.86
C THR A 5 -5.23 -4.36 -19.53
N THR A 6 -6.09 -5.27 -19.07
CA THR A 6 -6.53 -5.36 -17.67
C THR A 6 -5.27 -5.61 -16.87
N VAL A 7 -4.53 -4.54 -16.57
CA VAL A 7 -3.55 -4.58 -15.51
C VAL A 7 -4.30 -5.06 -14.28
N PRO A 8 -3.86 -6.13 -13.62
CA PRO A 8 -4.49 -6.56 -12.38
C PRO A 8 -4.41 -5.38 -11.40
N SER A 9 -5.52 -4.68 -11.23
CA SER A 9 -5.63 -3.57 -10.30
C SER A 9 -5.69 -4.17 -8.91
N VAL A 10 -4.55 -4.17 -8.22
CA VAL A 10 -4.50 -4.58 -6.82
C VAL A 10 -5.47 -3.67 -6.06
N PRO A 11 -6.54 -4.20 -5.43
CA PRO A 11 -7.55 -3.37 -4.78
C PRO A 11 -6.96 -2.62 -3.59
N ALA A 12 -7.56 -1.48 -3.24
CA ALA A 12 -7.12 -0.67 -2.12
C ALA A 12 -7.31 -1.44 -0.80
N ASP A 13 -6.21 -1.85 -0.16
CA ASP A 13 -6.25 -2.66 1.05
C ASP A 13 -4.90 -2.63 1.81
N TRP A 14 -4.84 -3.35 2.92
CA TRP A 14 -3.64 -3.58 3.71
C TRP A 14 -2.84 -4.74 3.16
N TYR A 15 -1.62 -4.44 2.74
CA TYR A 15 -0.68 -5.44 2.24
C TYR A 15 0.61 -5.41 3.05
N LYS A 16 1.40 -6.47 2.98
CA LYS A 16 2.67 -6.55 3.72
C LYS A 16 3.61 -5.42 3.29
N ASP A 17 4.21 -4.72 4.26
CA ASP A 17 5.12 -3.61 3.96
C ASP A 17 6.37 -4.11 3.20
N PRO A 18 6.66 -3.62 1.98
CA PRO A 18 7.85 -4.01 1.23
C PRO A 18 9.15 -3.55 1.90
N ALA A 19 9.10 -2.48 2.69
CA ALA A 19 10.26 -1.94 3.39
C ALA A 19 10.62 -2.74 4.65
N GLY A 20 9.72 -3.61 5.14
CA GLY A 20 9.88 -4.37 6.38
C GLY A 20 9.99 -3.50 7.64
N ARG A 21 9.57 -2.23 7.58
CA ARG A 21 9.56 -1.31 8.73
C ARG A 21 8.29 -1.50 9.57
N TYR A 22 7.19 -1.87 8.92
CA TYR A 22 5.87 -2.08 9.51
C TYR A 22 5.32 -3.47 9.14
N ASP A 23 4.26 -3.91 9.81
CA ASP A 23 3.63 -5.20 9.50
C ASP A 23 2.85 -5.12 8.18
N PHE A 24 2.08 -4.05 8.02
CA PHE A 24 1.32 -3.77 6.80
C PHE A 24 1.47 -2.32 6.36
N ARG A 25 1.30 -2.08 5.06
CA ARG A 25 1.19 -0.77 4.43
C ARG A 25 -0.09 -0.73 3.61
N TYR A 26 -0.70 0.43 3.54
CA TYR A 26 -1.93 0.63 2.79
C TYR A 26 -1.58 0.87 1.32
N TRP A 27 -2.25 0.12 0.45
CA TRP A 27 -2.25 0.33 -0.98
C TRP A 27 -3.56 1.04 -1.34
N ASP A 28 -3.52 2.11 -2.12
CA ASP A 28 -4.73 2.86 -2.52
C ASP A 28 -5.41 2.33 -3.79
N GLY A 29 -4.85 1.32 -4.44
CA GLY A 29 -5.28 0.84 -5.75
C GLY A 29 -4.30 1.16 -6.86
N SER A 30 -3.50 2.23 -6.70
CA SER A 30 -2.52 2.68 -7.67
C SER A 30 -1.11 2.80 -7.10
N LYS A 31 -0.96 3.15 -5.82
CA LYS A 31 0.33 3.27 -5.14
C LYS A 31 0.24 2.94 -3.65
N TRP A 32 1.41 2.76 -3.05
CA TRP A 32 1.55 2.65 -1.60
C TRP A 32 1.40 4.03 -0.96
N THR A 33 0.64 4.12 0.13
CA THR A 33 0.48 5.36 0.88
C THR A 33 1.33 5.36 2.14
N GLU A 34 1.36 6.50 2.83
CA GLU A 34 2.02 6.65 4.13
C GLU A 34 1.30 5.89 5.26
N ASN A 35 0.08 5.40 5.03
CA ASN A 35 -0.64 4.65 6.04
C ASN A 35 0.01 3.28 6.20
N VAL A 36 0.47 2.98 7.40
CA VAL A 36 1.10 1.72 7.80
C VAL A 36 0.38 1.16 9.02
N SER A 37 0.57 -0.12 9.30
CA SER A 37 0.02 -0.79 10.48
C SER A 37 1.11 -1.61 11.13
N ARG A 38 1.23 -1.52 12.45
CA ARG A 38 2.19 -2.26 13.25
C ARG A 38 1.55 -2.72 14.56
N ALA A 39 1.69 -3.99 14.88
CA ALA A 39 1.06 -4.65 16.03
C ALA A 39 -0.46 -4.40 16.12
N GLY A 40 -1.14 -4.32 14.96
CA GLY A 40 -2.57 -4.03 14.88
C GLY A 40 -2.94 -2.55 15.05
N VAL A 41 -1.96 -1.65 15.20
CA VAL A 41 -2.17 -0.20 15.31
C VAL A 41 -1.81 0.48 14.00
N ARG A 42 -2.70 1.34 13.52
CA ARG A 42 -2.56 2.10 12.27
C ARG A 42 -1.74 3.37 12.54
N PHE A 43 -0.70 3.60 11.76
CA PHE A 43 0.16 4.79 11.82
C PHE A 43 0.25 5.44 10.44
N THR A 44 0.73 6.67 10.40
CA THR A 44 1.18 7.34 9.19
C THR A 44 2.69 7.47 9.28
N ASP A 45 3.43 6.99 8.29
CA ASP A 45 4.87 7.17 8.12
C ASP A 45 5.09 8.58 7.53
N PRO A 46 5.42 9.60 8.34
CA PRO A 46 5.63 10.94 7.80
C PRO A 46 6.87 10.91 6.90
N PRO A 47 6.86 11.56 5.73
CA PRO A 47 8.05 11.73 4.94
C PRO A 47 9.06 12.48 5.80
N THR A 48 10.15 11.81 6.14
CA THR A 48 11.21 12.45 6.92
C THR A 48 11.72 13.63 6.10
N LYS A 49 11.61 14.83 6.69
CA LYS A 49 11.86 16.12 6.05
C LYS A 49 13.27 16.25 5.49
#